data_AF-A0A0F9FR04-F1
#
_entry.id   AF-A0A0F9FR04-F1
#
_cell.length_a   1.000
_cell.length_b   1.000
_cell.length_c   1.000
_cell.angle_alpha   90.00
_cell.angle_beta   90.00
_cell.angle_gamma   90.00
#
_symmetry.space_group_name_H-M   'P 1'
#
loop_
_entity.id
_entity.type
_entity.pdbx_description
1 polymer ?
#
loop_
_entity_poly.entity_id
_entity_poly.type
_entity_poly.pdbx_seq_one_letter_code
_entity_poly.pdbx_strand_id
1 'polypeptide(L)'
;MQELERKLLFFQNKLGLTDLNVEIRNSRRTGVHFDDDLGSYLINYNETGLDYFLAHELGHILLSKKTNCPIFSDPPSSNKIDETIFSILDYLINVIVNSLVSRTNNLYEFYKEFFIYYINLNFKFNNKTELVAFIISSQLEYQFNLRLEDKSTFLLMKMTRYHSMFKTQPDFDQNKYDNILLNLNNYKKVIKLFDLQEILNFLFEITRLICENFNYMDEGGIKNQFQIFFP
;
A
#
# COMPACT_ATOMS: atom_id res chain seq x y z
N MET A 1 -24.13 -5.20 -12.51
CA MET A 1 -23.82 -3.95 -13.24
C MET A 1 -24.39 -2.74 -12.50
N GLN A 2 -25.72 -2.56 -12.40
CA GLN A 2 -26.33 -1.41 -11.71
C GLN A 2 -25.88 -1.19 -10.25
N GLU A 3 -25.69 -2.26 -9.47
CA GLU A 3 -25.20 -2.14 -8.08
C GLU A 3 -23.74 -1.65 -8.01
N LEU A 4 -22.89 -2.15 -8.90
CA LEU A 4 -21.47 -1.81 -8.96
C LEU A 4 -21.26 -0.36 -9.39
N GLU A 5 -22.04 0.12 -10.37
CA GLU A 5 -22.08 1.53 -10.77
C GLU A 5 -22.51 2.44 -9.61
N ARG A 6 -23.51 2.02 -8.82
CA ARG A 6 -23.93 2.76 -7.62
C ARG A 6 -22.84 2.81 -6.56
N LYS A 7 -22.10 1.70 -6.35
CA LYS A 7 -20.95 1.65 -5.43
C LYS A 7 -19.82 2.56 -5.91
N LEU A 8 -19.49 2.51 -7.21
CA LEU A 8 -18.50 3.40 -7.83
C LEU A 8 -18.85 4.86 -7.59
N LEU A 9 -20.07 5.26 -7.94
CA LEU A 9 -20.54 6.64 -7.75
C LEU A 9 -20.51 7.05 -6.27
N PHE A 10 -20.88 6.15 -5.36
CA PHE A 10 -20.79 6.39 -3.92
C PHE A 10 -19.34 6.71 -3.51
N PHE A 11 -18.37 5.86 -3.87
CA PHE A 11 -16.97 6.07 -3.47
C PHE A 11 -16.32 7.27 -4.18
N GLN A 12 -16.61 7.49 -5.46
CA GLN A 12 -16.16 8.69 -6.19
C GLN A 12 -16.63 9.97 -5.49
N ASN A 13 -17.91 10.02 -5.11
CA ASN A 13 -18.47 11.16 -4.37
C ASN A 13 -17.77 11.37 -3.02
N LYS A 14 -17.48 10.28 -2.28
CA LYS A 14 -16.78 10.39 -0.98
C LYS A 14 -15.34 10.85 -1.12
N LEU A 15 -14.65 10.46 -2.18
CA LEU A 15 -13.26 10.82 -2.46
C LEU A 15 -13.11 12.13 -3.24
N GLY A 16 -14.20 12.78 -3.64
CA GLY A 16 -14.17 14.01 -4.43
C GLY A 16 -13.68 13.80 -5.87
N LEU A 17 -13.98 12.65 -6.45
CA LEU A 17 -13.55 12.21 -7.78
C LEU A 17 -14.71 12.20 -8.80
N THR A 18 -15.63 13.16 -8.70
CA THR A 18 -16.91 13.18 -9.44
C THR A 18 -16.76 13.42 -10.94
N ASP A 19 -15.68 14.09 -11.35
CA ASP A 19 -15.46 14.49 -12.75
C ASP A 19 -14.61 13.47 -13.52
N LEU A 20 -14.41 12.28 -12.96
CA LEU A 20 -13.60 11.22 -13.57
C LEU A 20 -14.43 10.23 -14.36
N ASN A 21 -14.01 10.00 -15.60
CA ASN A 21 -14.41 8.83 -16.35
C ASN A 21 -13.67 7.61 -15.79
N VAL A 22 -14.43 6.71 -15.17
CA VAL A 22 -13.93 5.45 -14.64
C VAL A 22 -14.74 4.32 -15.25
N GLU A 23 -14.07 3.37 -15.90
CA GLU A 23 -14.68 2.13 -16.35
C GLU A 23 -14.26 0.98 -15.43
N ILE A 24 -15.22 0.12 -15.09
CA ILE A 24 -14.94 -1.08 -14.32
C ILE A 24 -14.93 -2.28 -15.26
N ARG A 25 -13.84 -3.06 -15.20
CA ARG A 25 -13.69 -4.31 -15.95
C ARG A 25 -13.61 -5.48 -14.98
N ASN A 26 -14.37 -6.53 -15.25
CA ASN A 26 -14.28 -7.75 -14.46
C ASN A 26 -12.94 -8.43 -14.71
N SER A 27 -12.21 -8.69 -13.62
CA SER A 27 -10.89 -9.31 -13.65
C SER A 27 -10.69 -10.26 -12.49
N ARG A 28 -9.75 -11.20 -12.63
CA ARG A 28 -9.32 -12.05 -11.51
C ARG A 28 -8.46 -11.30 -10.49
N ARG A 29 -7.89 -10.16 -10.88
CA ARG A 29 -7.05 -9.32 -10.03
C ARG A 29 -7.66 -7.92 -9.95
N THR A 30 -7.61 -7.34 -8.76
CA THR A 30 -7.95 -5.94 -8.56
C THR A 30 -6.75 -5.06 -8.94
N GLY A 31 -7.00 -3.93 -9.58
CA GLY A 31 -5.98 -2.92 -9.85
C GLY A 31 -6.52 -1.77 -10.68
N VAL A 32 -5.74 -0.70 -10.78
CA VAL A 32 -6.07 0.49 -11.57
C VAL A 32 -4.95 0.84 -12.53
N HIS A 33 -5.32 1.39 -13.69
CA HIS A 33 -4.43 2.03 -14.66
C HIS A 33 -5.20 3.10 -15.45
N PHE A 34 -4.49 4.03 -16.07
CA PHE A 34 -5.08 5.00 -16.98
C PHE A 34 -4.98 4.48 -18.42
N ASP A 35 -6.08 4.55 -19.16
CA ASP A 35 -6.12 4.18 -20.58
C ASP A 35 -6.13 5.47 -21.41
N ASP A 36 -4.99 5.76 -22.06
CA ASP A 36 -4.80 6.96 -22.87
C ASP A 36 -5.73 7.00 -24.10
N ASP A 37 -6.06 5.83 -24.67
CA ASP A 37 -6.92 5.74 -25.86
C ASP A 37 -8.37 6.07 -25.51
N LEU A 38 -8.83 5.66 -24.32
CA LEU A 38 -10.17 5.93 -23.81
C LEU A 38 -10.28 7.25 -23.04
N GLY A 39 -9.14 7.81 -22.61
CA GLY A 39 -9.10 8.97 -21.71
C GLY A 39 -9.81 8.69 -20.38
N SER A 40 -9.71 7.47 -19.87
CA SER A 40 -10.44 6.99 -18.69
C SER A 40 -9.57 6.15 -17.77
N TYR A 41 -9.91 6.12 -16.48
CA TYR A 41 -9.31 5.17 -15.55
C TYR A 41 -10.02 3.82 -15.66
N LEU A 42 -9.24 2.76 -15.78
CA LEU A 42 -9.72 1.39 -15.82
C LEU A 42 -9.48 0.74 -14.46
N ILE A 43 -10.57 0.45 -13.75
CA ILE A 43 -10.53 -0.35 -12.52
C ILE A 43 -10.85 -1.79 -12.89
N ASN A 44 -9.84 -2.64 -12.80
CA ASN A 44 -10.03 -4.08 -12.81
C ASN A 44 -10.61 -4.47 -11.45
N TYR A 45 -11.83 -5.00 -11.43
CA TYR A 45 -12.52 -5.37 -10.19
C TYR A 45 -12.76 -6.87 -10.17
N ASN A 46 -12.37 -7.50 -9.06
CA ASN A 46 -12.74 -8.88 -8.78
C ASN A 46 -14.05 -8.90 -7.98
N GLU A 47 -15.11 -9.46 -8.56
CA GLU A 47 -16.45 -9.52 -7.95
C GLU A 47 -16.50 -10.30 -6.62
N THR A 48 -15.51 -11.14 -6.31
CA THR A 48 -15.39 -11.76 -4.97
C THR A 48 -14.81 -10.82 -3.90
N GLY A 49 -14.50 -9.59 -4.30
CA GLY A 49 -13.84 -8.59 -3.49
C GLY A 49 -14.73 -7.92 -2.45
N LEU A 50 -14.11 -7.45 -1.36
CA LEU A 50 -14.78 -6.57 -0.41
C LEU A 50 -15.06 -5.21 -1.07
N ASP A 51 -16.14 -4.55 -0.69
CA ASP A 51 -16.50 -3.20 -1.17
C ASP A 51 -15.35 -2.19 -1.02
N TYR A 52 -14.48 -2.41 -0.04
CA TYR A 52 -13.26 -1.64 0.18
C TYR A 52 -12.33 -1.58 -1.03
N PHE A 53 -12.23 -2.64 -1.84
CA PHE A 53 -11.30 -2.67 -2.97
C PHE A 53 -11.59 -1.56 -3.97
N LEU A 54 -12.86 -1.26 -4.23
CA LEU A 54 -13.20 -0.17 -5.13
C LEU A 54 -12.77 1.19 -4.56
N ALA A 55 -12.96 1.40 -3.25
CA ALA A 55 -12.48 2.59 -2.57
C ALA A 55 -10.93 2.69 -2.56
N HIS A 56 -10.24 1.57 -2.45
CA HIS A 56 -8.78 1.48 -2.48
C HIS A 56 -8.22 1.87 -3.86
N GLU A 57 -8.75 1.31 -4.95
CA GLU A 57 -8.33 1.66 -6.31
C GLU A 57 -8.59 3.14 -6.64
N LEU A 58 -9.74 3.67 -6.20
CA LEU A 58 -10.00 5.12 -6.30
C LEU A 58 -9.04 5.94 -5.42
N GLY A 59 -8.57 5.38 -4.32
CA GLY A 59 -7.55 5.98 -3.45
C GLY A 59 -6.20 6.14 -4.16
N HIS A 60 -5.78 5.17 -4.97
CA HIS A 60 -4.61 5.27 -5.86
C HIS A 60 -4.75 6.43 -6.85
N ILE A 61 -5.92 6.56 -7.50
CA ILE A 61 -6.20 7.69 -8.41
C ILE A 61 -6.13 9.03 -7.65
N LEU A 62 -6.72 9.10 -6.46
CA LEU A 62 -6.69 10.32 -5.66
C LEU A 62 -5.26 10.68 -5.23
N LEU A 63 -4.45 9.70 -4.85
CA LEU A 63 -3.04 9.91 -4.51
C LEU A 63 -2.24 10.43 -5.71
N SER A 64 -2.40 9.78 -6.87
CA SER A 64 -1.80 10.19 -8.14
C SER A 64 -2.14 11.65 -8.49
N LYS A 65 -3.42 12.02 -8.42
CA LYS A 65 -3.88 13.41 -8.65
C LYS A 65 -3.33 14.41 -7.64
N LYS A 66 -3.32 14.06 -6.35
CA LYS A 66 -2.82 14.95 -5.29
C LYS A 66 -1.32 15.25 -5.43
N THR A 67 -0.56 14.25 -5.87
CA THR A 67 0.89 14.32 -5.98
C THR A 67 1.38 14.68 -7.38
N ASN A 68 0.48 14.69 -8.37
CA ASN A 68 0.81 14.77 -9.79
C ASN A 68 1.83 13.69 -10.21
N CYS A 69 1.68 12.48 -9.66
CA CYS A 69 2.54 11.32 -9.92
C CYS A 69 1.69 10.14 -10.43
N PRO A 70 1.57 9.98 -11.75
CA PRO A 70 0.72 8.94 -12.38
C PRO A 70 1.03 7.51 -11.92
N ILE A 71 2.27 7.26 -11.53
CA ILE A 71 2.78 5.95 -11.12
C ILE A 71 2.01 5.33 -9.96
N PHE A 72 1.43 6.16 -9.07
CA PHE A 72 0.59 5.63 -7.99
C PHE A 72 -0.71 5.01 -8.51
N SER A 73 -1.20 5.40 -9.67
CA SER A 73 -2.41 4.84 -10.29
C SER A 73 -2.13 4.00 -11.52
N ASP A 74 -0.90 3.97 -12.00
CA ASP A 74 -0.47 3.23 -13.18
C ASP A 74 1.01 2.85 -13.05
N PRO A 75 1.33 1.82 -12.26
CA PRO A 75 2.70 1.45 -11.98
C PRO A 75 3.41 0.94 -13.25
N PRO A 76 4.71 1.21 -13.43
CA PRO A 76 5.43 0.83 -14.63
C PRO A 76 5.46 -0.69 -14.84
N SER A 77 5.11 -1.12 -16.06
CA SER A 77 5.12 -2.53 -16.50
C SER A 77 6.53 -3.08 -16.82
N SER A 78 7.57 -2.46 -16.26
CA SER A 78 8.96 -2.69 -16.66
C SER A 78 9.51 -4.01 -16.09
N ASN A 79 9.90 -4.93 -16.97
CA ASN A 79 10.69 -6.12 -16.63
C ASN A 79 12.09 -5.81 -16.07
N LYS A 80 12.47 -4.54 -15.98
CA LYS A 80 13.74 -4.08 -15.40
C LYS A 80 13.64 -3.78 -13.91
N ILE A 81 12.42 -3.77 -13.35
CA ILE A 81 12.22 -3.60 -11.92
C ILE A 81 12.36 -4.97 -11.27
N ASP A 82 13.23 -5.03 -10.26
CA ASP A 82 13.40 -6.20 -9.42
C ASP A 82 12.08 -6.53 -8.70
N GLU A 83 11.61 -7.77 -8.83
CA GLU A 83 10.31 -8.19 -8.28
C GLU A 83 10.22 -7.98 -6.76
N THR A 84 11.32 -8.17 -6.03
CA THR A 84 11.33 -7.95 -4.57
C THR A 84 11.19 -6.46 -4.25
N ILE A 85 11.89 -5.59 -4.99
CA ILE A 85 11.74 -4.13 -4.81
C ILE A 85 10.30 -3.70 -5.15
N PHE A 86 9.74 -4.22 -6.25
CA PHE A 86 8.35 -3.97 -6.61
C PHE A 86 7.40 -4.38 -5.47
N SER A 87 7.55 -5.58 -4.91
CA SER A 87 6.71 -6.07 -3.81
C SER A 87 6.83 -5.20 -2.56
N ILE A 88 8.04 -4.75 -2.19
CA ILE A 88 8.22 -3.85 -1.04
C ILE A 88 7.45 -2.54 -1.28
N LEU A 89 7.63 -1.94 -2.45
CA LEU A 89 6.97 -0.69 -2.83
C LEU A 89 5.46 -0.84 -2.83
N ASP A 90 4.94 -1.93 -3.40
CA ASP A 90 3.50 -2.23 -3.41
C ASP A 90 2.91 -2.23 -2.00
N TYR A 91 3.52 -2.94 -1.05
CA TYR A 91 3.08 -2.92 0.35
C TYR A 91 3.07 -1.52 0.96
N LEU A 92 4.12 -0.72 0.73
CA LEU A 92 4.25 0.60 1.32
C LEU A 92 3.32 1.64 0.69
N ILE A 93 3.13 1.60 -0.63
CA ILE A 93 2.19 2.47 -1.36
C ILE A 93 0.76 2.16 -0.92
N ASN A 94 0.40 0.87 -0.84
CA ASN A 94 -0.93 0.45 -0.40
C ASN A 94 -1.26 0.97 0.99
N VAL A 95 -0.29 1.03 1.91
CA VAL A 95 -0.47 1.62 3.26
C VAL A 95 -0.77 3.12 3.20
N ILE A 96 -0.08 3.86 2.32
CA ILE A 96 -0.32 5.30 2.12
C ILE A 96 -1.74 5.52 1.59
N VAL A 97 -2.16 4.73 0.60
CA VAL A 97 -3.51 4.76 0.04
C VAL A 97 -4.55 4.40 1.08
N ASN A 98 -4.29 3.37 1.89
CA ASN A 98 -5.17 2.97 3.00
C ASN A 98 -5.30 4.10 4.03
N SER A 99 -4.25 4.89 4.28
CA SER A 99 -4.36 6.06 5.14
C SER A 99 -5.27 7.13 4.55
N LEU A 100 -5.13 7.39 3.26
CA LEU A 100 -5.92 8.36 2.54
C LEU A 100 -7.42 7.98 2.54
N VAL A 101 -7.73 6.70 2.31
CA VAL A 101 -9.10 6.18 2.34
C VAL A 101 -9.66 6.14 3.77
N SER A 102 -8.91 5.61 4.74
CA SER A 102 -9.37 5.46 6.13
C SER A 102 -9.67 6.79 6.83
N ARG A 103 -9.02 7.88 6.40
CA ARG A 103 -9.26 9.25 6.90
C ARG A 103 -10.42 9.96 6.20
N THR A 104 -10.99 9.36 5.16
CA THR A 104 -12.13 9.93 4.43
C THR A 104 -13.44 9.60 5.15
N ASN A 105 -14.29 10.61 5.34
CA ASN A 105 -15.55 10.48 6.09
C ASN A 105 -16.43 9.35 5.52
N ASN A 106 -16.84 8.44 6.42
CA ASN A 106 -17.67 7.26 6.12
C ASN A 106 -17.00 6.16 5.28
N LEU A 107 -15.68 6.22 5.05
CA LEU A 107 -14.93 5.11 4.41
C LEU A 107 -14.16 4.25 5.41
N TYR A 108 -13.97 4.75 6.63
CA TYR A 108 -13.21 4.05 7.67
C TYR A 108 -13.75 2.66 8.01
N GLU A 109 -15.07 2.46 8.07
CA GLU A 109 -15.64 1.15 8.41
C GLU A 109 -15.30 0.09 7.35
N PHE A 110 -15.34 0.45 6.06
CA PHE A 110 -14.92 -0.43 4.98
C PHE A 110 -13.43 -0.77 5.08
N TYR A 111 -12.59 0.22 5.36
CA TYR A 111 -11.16 0.00 5.61
C TYR A 111 -10.91 -0.94 6.78
N LYS A 112 -11.61 -0.72 7.91
CA LYS A 112 -11.45 -1.54 9.11
C LYS A 112 -11.79 -3.01 8.83
N GLU A 113 -12.92 -3.27 8.18
CA GLU A 113 -13.32 -4.62 7.79
C GLU A 113 -12.28 -5.27 6.88
N PHE A 114 -11.81 -4.54 5.88
CA PHE A 114 -10.73 -4.99 5.01
C PHE A 114 -9.45 -5.31 5.79
N PHE A 115 -8.97 -4.43 6.67
CA PHE A 115 -7.71 -4.65 7.39
C PHE A 115 -7.80 -5.88 8.32
N ILE A 116 -8.93 -6.07 9.00
CA ILE A 116 -9.18 -7.25 9.83
C ILE A 116 -9.24 -8.51 8.97
N TYR A 117 -9.87 -8.47 7.80
CA TYR A 117 -9.86 -9.58 6.86
C TYR A 117 -8.43 -9.88 6.36
N TYR A 118 -7.72 -8.84 5.95
CA TYR A 118 -6.39 -8.90 5.35
C TYR A 118 -5.38 -9.55 6.29
N ILE A 119 -5.28 -9.08 7.54
CA ILE A 119 -4.34 -9.64 8.53
C ILE A 119 -4.69 -11.07 8.96
N ASN A 120 -5.89 -11.55 8.62
CA ASN A 120 -6.31 -12.93 8.87
C ASN A 120 -5.97 -13.88 7.73
N LEU A 121 -5.58 -13.38 6.56
CA LEU A 121 -5.16 -14.22 5.46
C LEU A 121 -3.85 -14.94 5.80
N ASN A 122 -3.79 -16.22 5.42
CA ASN A 122 -2.59 -17.02 5.52
C ASN A 122 -1.70 -16.72 4.31
N PHE A 123 -0.89 -15.66 4.43
CA PHE A 123 0.06 -15.30 3.38
C PHE A 123 1.20 -16.31 3.26
N LYS A 124 1.60 -16.56 2.02
CA LYS A 124 2.88 -17.16 1.67
C LYS A 124 3.73 -16.07 1.05
N PHE A 125 4.90 -15.82 1.63
CA PHE A 125 5.85 -14.83 1.13
C PHE A 125 6.88 -15.54 0.25
N ASN A 126 7.25 -14.92 -0.87
CA ASN A 126 8.22 -15.49 -1.79
C ASN A 126 9.65 -15.40 -1.23
N ASN A 127 9.93 -14.36 -0.44
CA ASN A 127 11.22 -14.20 0.22
C ASN A 127 11.10 -13.45 1.57
N LYS A 128 12.22 -13.38 2.31
CA LYS A 128 12.28 -12.75 3.63
C LYS A 128 12.05 -11.24 3.57
N THR A 129 12.52 -10.58 2.53
CA THR A 129 12.36 -9.13 2.33
C THR A 129 10.89 -8.74 2.17
N GLU A 130 10.13 -9.55 1.40
CA GLU A 130 8.68 -9.41 1.24
C GLU A 130 7.93 -9.63 2.55
N LEU A 131 8.30 -10.66 3.34
CA LEU A 131 7.76 -10.88 4.69
C LEU A 131 7.96 -9.65 5.58
N VAL A 132 9.12 -8.99 5.51
CA VAL A 132 9.36 -7.76 6.28
C VAL A 132 8.50 -6.61 5.79
N ALA A 133 8.41 -6.40 4.48
CA ALA A 133 7.56 -5.36 3.92
C ALA A 133 6.11 -5.52 4.40
N PHE A 134 5.60 -6.76 4.45
CA PHE A 134 4.29 -7.07 5.02
C PHE A 134 4.19 -6.77 6.53
N ILE A 135 5.21 -7.08 7.33
CA ILE A 135 5.22 -6.78 8.76
C ILE A 135 5.23 -5.27 9.00
N ILE A 136 6.08 -4.56 8.26
CA ILE A 136 6.21 -3.11 8.34
C ILE A 136 4.91 -2.44 7.89
N SER A 137 4.31 -2.88 6.79
CA SER A 137 3.03 -2.35 6.33
C SER A 137 1.94 -2.56 7.38
N SER A 138 1.80 -3.78 7.90
CA SER A 138 0.82 -4.09 8.94
C SER A 138 1.04 -3.32 10.24
N GLN A 139 2.30 -3.04 10.60
CA GLN A 139 2.65 -2.20 11.75
C GLN A 139 2.20 -0.75 11.52
N LEU A 140 2.44 -0.20 10.33
CA LEU A 140 2.00 1.15 9.97
C LEU A 140 0.48 1.26 9.99
N GLU A 141 -0.24 0.28 9.44
CA GLU A 141 -1.70 0.21 9.48
C GLU A 141 -2.22 0.25 10.92
N TYR A 142 -1.72 -0.66 11.76
CA TYR A 142 -2.14 -0.76 13.16
C TYR A 142 -1.79 0.50 13.96
N GLN A 143 -0.63 1.09 13.71
CA GLN A 143 -0.16 2.25 14.49
C GLN A 143 -0.87 3.54 14.08
N PHE A 144 -1.08 3.77 12.78
CA PHE A 144 -1.42 5.10 12.23
C PHE A 144 -2.75 5.19 11.50
N ASN A 145 -3.26 4.10 10.94
CA ASN A 145 -4.49 4.10 10.13
C ASN A 145 -5.68 3.56 10.94
N LEU A 146 -5.47 2.57 11.80
CA LEU A 146 -6.49 2.06 12.71
C LEU A 146 -6.75 3.03 13.87
N ARG A 147 -8.02 3.33 14.14
CA ARG A 147 -8.45 4.13 15.30
C ARG A 147 -8.19 3.38 16.59
N LEU A 148 -8.06 4.13 17.69
CA LEU A 148 -7.65 3.59 18.98
C LEU A 148 -8.64 2.53 19.49
N GLU A 149 -9.93 2.77 19.31
CA GLU A 149 -11.02 1.89 19.74
C GLU A 149 -11.04 0.54 19.01
N ASP A 150 -10.49 0.46 17.79
CA ASP A 150 -10.49 -0.76 16.98
C ASP A 150 -9.21 -1.60 17.13
N LYS A 151 -8.23 -1.09 17.90
CA LYS A 151 -6.98 -1.81 18.21
C LYS A 151 -7.22 -2.94 19.20
N SER A 152 -7.74 -4.05 18.71
CA SER A 152 -8.05 -5.23 19.54
C SER A 152 -6.79 -6.03 19.93
N THR A 153 -6.88 -6.75 21.06
CA THR A 153 -5.87 -7.72 21.49
C THR A 153 -5.61 -8.79 20.43
N PHE A 154 -6.63 -9.18 19.68
CA PHE A 154 -6.51 -10.14 18.59
C PHE A 154 -5.53 -9.67 17.51
N LEU A 155 -5.68 -8.42 17.05
CA LEU A 155 -4.78 -7.83 16.06
C LEU A 155 -3.35 -7.73 16.60
N LEU A 156 -3.21 -7.33 17.86
CA LEU A 156 -1.90 -7.26 18.53
C LEU A 156 -1.22 -8.65 18.59
N MET A 157 -1.97 -9.71 18.88
CA MET A 157 -1.46 -11.09 18.87
C MET A 157 -0.99 -11.52 17.48
N LYS A 158 -1.75 -11.18 16.42
CA LYS A 158 -1.37 -11.47 15.03
C LYS A 158 -0.08 -10.75 14.65
N MET A 159 0.01 -9.45 14.93
CA MET A 159 1.22 -8.66 14.72
C MET A 159 2.42 -9.27 15.46
N THR A 160 2.25 -9.57 16.75
CA THR A 160 3.32 -10.18 17.56
C THR A 160 3.80 -11.50 16.96
N ARG A 161 2.90 -12.33 16.42
CA ARG A 161 3.27 -13.57 15.73
C ARG A 161 4.12 -13.31 14.50
N TYR A 162 3.77 -12.35 13.65
CA TYR A 162 4.56 -12.04 12.45
C TYR A 162 5.94 -11.48 12.82
N HIS A 163 6.01 -10.58 13.81
CA HIS A 163 7.29 -10.10 14.37
C HIS A 163 8.16 -11.25 14.89
N SER A 164 7.58 -12.22 15.60
CA SER A 164 8.31 -13.40 16.06
C SER A 164 8.81 -14.28 14.92
N MET A 165 7.99 -14.52 13.88
CA MET A 165 8.39 -15.27 12.68
C MET A 165 9.57 -14.61 11.96
N PHE A 166 9.64 -13.28 12.02
CA PHE A 166 10.72 -12.51 11.45
C PHE A 166 12.03 -12.62 12.24
N LYS A 167 11.94 -12.48 13.57
CA LYS A 167 13.10 -12.62 14.47
C LYS A 167 13.74 -14.01 14.44
N THR A 168 13.03 -15.03 13.95
CA THR A 168 13.54 -16.39 13.77
C THR A 168 14.19 -16.64 12.42
N GLN A 169 14.22 -15.67 11.51
CA GLN A 169 14.85 -15.85 10.20
C GLN A 169 16.39 -15.92 10.32
N PRO A 170 17.05 -16.79 9.51
CA PRO A 170 18.50 -16.72 9.36
C PRO A 170 18.91 -15.32 8.91
N ASP A 171 20.01 -14.80 9.45
CA ASP A 171 20.58 -13.48 9.15
C ASP A 171 19.77 -12.27 9.68
N PHE A 172 18.79 -12.50 10.56
CA PHE A 172 18.10 -11.42 11.26
C PHE A 172 19.08 -10.61 12.11
N ASP A 173 19.12 -9.30 11.85
CA ASP A 173 19.86 -8.32 12.64
C ASP A 173 18.88 -7.44 13.43
N GLN A 174 18.91 -7.60 14.75
CA GLN A 174 18.05 -6.86 15.68
C GLN A 174 18.30 -5.35 15.64
N ASN A 175 19.56 -4.91 15.52
CA ASN A 175 19.89 -3.48 15.48
C ASN A 175 19.39 -2.83 14.20
N LYS A 176 19.57 -3.50 13.05
CA LYS A 176 19.04 -3.03 11.77
C LYS A 176 17.51 -3.02 11.79
N TYR A 177 16.87 -3.98 12.45
CA TYR A 177 15.41 -4.02 12.57
C TYR A 177 14.87 -2.89 13.44
N ASP A 178 15.49 -2.64 14.58
CA ASP A 178 15.12 -1.50 15.44
C ASP A 178 15.28 -0.17 14.70
N ASN A 179 16.30 -0.05 13.83
CA ASN A 179 16.45 1.12 12.96
C ASN A 179 15.28 1.28 11.98
N ILE A 180 14.76 0.20 11.39
CA ILE A 180 13.53 0.26 10.58
C ILE A 180 12.37 0.80 11.43
N LEU A 181 12.14 0.22 12.61
CA LEU A 181 11.03 0.59 13.49
C LEU A 181 11.09 2.06 13.93
N LEU A 182 12.28 2.58 14.21
CA LEU A 182 12.48 3.99 14.56
C LEU A 182 12.07 4.94 13.41
N ASN A 183 12.38 4.56 12.18
CA ASN A 183 12.08 5.35 10.98
C ASN A 183 10.61 5.31 10.57
N LEU A 184 9.81 4.36 11.06
CA LEU A 184 8.35 4.32 10.79
C LEU A 184 7.61 5.56 11.29
N ASN A 185 8.15 6.29 12.28
CA ASN A 185 7.54 7.53 12.74
C ASN A 185 7.50 8.63 11.67
N ASN A 186 8.38 8.58 10.66
CA ASN A 186 8.37 9.52 9.53
C ASN A 186 7.08 9.43 8.72
N TYR A 187 6.39 8.29 8.78
CA TYR A 187 5.08 8.09 8.15
C TYR A 187 4.02 9.08 8.63
N LYS A 188 4.11 9.60 9.87
CA LYS A 188 3.20 10.65 10.36
C LYS A 188 3.22 11.90 9.47
N LYS A 189 4.39 12.23 8.91
CA LYS A 189 4.55 13.38 8.01
C LYS A 189 3.91 13.10 6.65
N VAL A 190 4.13 11.89 6.12
CA VAL A 190 3.52 11.41 4.88
C VAL A 190 2.00 11.53 4.91
N ILE A 191 1.34 10.93 5.90
CA ILE A 191 -0.13 10.88 5.97
C ILE A 191 -0.79 12.20 6.40
N LYS A 192 0.00 13.16 6.87
CA LYS A 192 -0.48 14.51 7.20
C LYS A 192 -0.48 15.40 5.96
N LEU A 193 0.52 15.26 5.11
CA LEU A 193 0.77 16.17 3.99
C LEU A 193 0.32 15.59 2.64
N PHE A 194 0.48 14.28 2.44
CA PHE A 194 0.39 13.61 1.14
C PHE A 194 1.23 14.34 0.07
N ASP A 195 2.38 14.88 0.49
CA ASP A 195 3.35 15.54 -0.36
C ASP A 195 4.21 14.51 -1.08
N LEU A 196 4.46 14.71 -2.38
CA LEU A 196 5.19 13.76 -3.21
C LEU A 196 6.60 13.51 -2.67
N GLN A 197 7.34 14.56 -2.31
CA GLN A 197 8.72 14.41 -1.85
C GLN A 197 8.78 13.64 -0.52
N GLU A 198 7.86 13.92 0.39
CA GLU A 198 7.77 13.19 1.67
C GLU A 198 7.41 11.72 1.46
N ILE A 199 6.50 11.43 0.53
CA ILE A 199 6.15 10.05 0.15
C ILE A 199 7.38 9.34 -0.41
N LEU A 200 8.05 9.92 -1.41
CA LEU A 200 9.20 9.28 -2.06
C LEU A 200 10.37 9.08 -1.09
N ASN A 201 10.65 10.05 -0.22
CA ASN A 201 11.67 9.93 0.82
C ASN A 201 11.35 8.78 1.78
N PHE A 202 10.09 8.65 2.20
CA PHE A 202 9.64 7.57 3.07
C PHE A 202 9.75 6.21 2.39
N LEU A 203 9.24 6.08 1.16
CA LEU A 203 9.30 4.86 0.39
C LEU A 203 10.76 4.41 0.20
N PHE A 204 11.64 5.33 -0.18
CA PHE A 204 13.06 5.05 -0.40
C PHE A 204 13.74 4.59 0.88
N GLU A 205 13.58 5.36 1.96
CA GLU A 205 14.26 5.08 3.21
C GLU A 205 13.84 3.74 3.82
N ILE A 206 12.54 3.44 3.85
CA ILE A 206 12.06 2.17 4.37
C ILE A 206 12.49 1.01 3.47
N THR A 207 12.42 1.15 2.15
CA THR A 207 12.91 0.12 1.21
C THR A 207 14.39 -0.15 1.41
N ARG A 208 15.20 0.90 1.55
CA ARG A 208 16.64 0.82 1.81
C ARG A 208 16.94 0.06 3.09
N LEU A 209 16.31 0.44 4.20
CA LEU A 209 16.53 -0.21 5.49
C LEU A 209 16.09 -1.69 5.49
N ILE A 210 14.99 -2.02 4.80
CA ILE A 210 14.54 -3.41 4.64
C ILE A 210 15.59 -4.21 3.85
N CYS A 211 16.10 -3.68 2.74
CA CYS A 211 17.12 -4.36 1.93
C CYS A 211 18.44 -4.53 2.69
N GLU A 212 18.86 -3.52 3.45
CA GLU A 212 20.06 -3.56 4.29
C GLU A 212 19.97 -4.60 5.41
N ASN A 213 18.77 -4.84 5.96
CA ASN A 213 18.57 -5.87 6.98
C ASN A 213 18.98 -7.26 6.48
N PHE A 214 18.76 -7.54 5.18
CA PHE A 214 19.06 -8.83 4.54
C PHE A 214 20.29 -8.84 3.63
N ASN A 215 21.02 -7.71 3.54
CA ASN A 215 22.07 -7.51 2.54
C ASN A 215 21.57 -7.86 1.12
N TYR A 216 20.30 -7.55 0.81
CA TYR A 216 19.65 -7.93 -0.45
C TYR A 216 20.21 -7.17 -1.64
N MET A 217 20.31 -5.84 -1.50
CA MET A 217 20.75 -4.92 -2.53
C MET A 217 21.47 -3.75 -1.87
N ASP A 218 22.53 -3.25 -2.49
CA ASP A 218 23.22 -2.05 -2.01
C ASP A 218 22.45 -0.77 -2.34
N GLU A 219 22.83 0.35 -1.71
CA GLU A 219 22.15 1.63 -1.87
C GLU A 219 22.14 2.11 -3.33
N GLY A 220 23.20 1.84 -4.10
CA GLY A 220 23.29 2.20 -5.51
C GLY A 220 22.27 1.46 -6.37
N GLY A 221 22.14 0.16 -6.16
CA GLY A 221 21.12 -0.68 -6.79
C GLY A 221 19.72 -0.19 -6.44
N ILE A 222 19.45 0.10 -5.17
CA ILE A 222 18.13 0.59 -4.72
C ILE A 222 17.79 1.93 -5.36
N LYS A 223 18.74 2.87 -5.43
CA LYS A 223 18.56 4.16 -6.13
C LYS A 223 18.22 3.97 -7.60
N ASN A 224 18.91 3.07 -8.28
CA ASN A 224 18.63 2.78 -9.69
C ASN A 224 17.22 2.19 -9.86
N GLN A 225 16.81 1.26 -8.99
CA GLN A 225 15.46 0.70 -9.01
C GLN A 225 14.38 1.77 -8.75
N PHE A 226 14.63 2.67 -7.79
CA PHE A 226 13.76 3.80 -7.52
C PHE A 226 13.62 4.74 -8.71
N GLN A 227 14.70 5.04 -9.44
CA GLN A 227 14.66 5.88 -10.63
C GLN A 227 13.92 5.21 -11.80
N ILE A 228 13.97 3.88 -11.90
CA ILE A 228 13.17 3.14 -12.90
C ILE A 228 11.69 3.20 -12.52
N PHE A 229 11.37 3.09 -11.22
CA PHE A 229 10.00 3.10 -10.74
C PHE A 229 9.39 4.51 -10.74
N PHE A 230 10.16 5.53 -10.34
CA PHE A 230 9.81 6.94 -10.23
C PHE A 230 10.82 7.81 -11.03
N PRO A 231 10.66 7.89 -12.37
CA PRO A 231 11.56 8.64 -13.24
C PRO A 231 11.37 10.17 -13.17
#